data_AF-A0A336MCT0-F1
#
_entry.id   AF-A0A336MCT0-F1
#
_cell.length_a   1.000
_cell.length_b   1.000
_cell.length_c   1.000
_cell.angle_alpha   90.00
_cell.angle_beta   90.00
_cell.angle_gamma   90.00
#
_symmetry.space_group_name_H-M   'P 1'
#
loop_
_entity.id
_entity.type
_entity.pdbx_description
1 polymer ?
#
loop_
_entity_poly.entity_id
_entity_poly.type
_entity_poly.pdbx_seq_one_letter_code
_entity_poly.pdbx_strand_id
1 'polypeptide(L)'
;MLSTDQIGGSRPKRFNDHSHVPSLSQYIHDIIPFYTCCAWQTENSDSCELFRYQMRLSQDCVGYQPPSIASVFGDPHFITLDGLEYSFNGIGEFVLLKSTDSRDKFEIQGRFEQMPRNSYGEIKASHLSSIALKGNSSNVIEIRMRSRESVRYRLDVFLDGKRIFFDKFSMKQQFYGGITVYTPLEVLNQSTVVVMMESGIGLEIKENIGLMSVQVYVPWNFINKTRGLLGNFNWNQDDDFTLPNGEVLSINPENLETIHKEFGMKWLLSDKDQEGKGKSLFLHEYGRTSDFYTNDKFQPNFIKEPRIFLPANQSNAIENATRICDESYQCRFDFGLTLNWEVAKSTKMSYDDTLKQRKINGERVISCGILDTPRYGYKSNLSFFAGTTVEFICYEGFVIKGDPSRSCTAEGKWTKEIHGYTDCIRFEEEIARTTGISLAIFLFIIVPLSLISIIILKQHFKTLREKQETLEDEKRWNEIELMRIQQQELIEAAQNEGIRNELIDKNYEINDDEKKKRLIETPL
;
A
#
# COMPACT_ATOMS: atom_id res chain seq x y z
N MET A 1 -9.41 9.09 -5.49
CA MET A 1 -8.33 9.13 -4.49
C MET A 1 -8.76 8.36 -3.27
N LEU A 2 -7.95 7.40 -2.81
CA LEU A 2 -8.17 6.81 -1.51
C LEU A 2 -7.68 7.81 -0.45
N SER A 3 -8.55 8.30 0.44
CA SER A 3 -8.13 9.18 1.54
C SER A 3 -7.18 8.41 2.46
N THR A 4 -6.27 9.10 3.15
CA THR A 4 -5.32 8.50 4.10
C THR A 4 -5.98 7.63 5.18
N ASP A 5 -7.29 7.79 5.41
CA ASP A 5 -8.13 6.93 6.27
C ASP A 5 -8.43 5.53 5.70
N GLN A 6 -8.01 5.24 4.46
CA GLN A 6 -8.17 3.95 3.79
C GLN A 6 -6.92 3.07 3.86
N ILE A 7 -5.79 3.63 4.32
CA ILE A 7 -4.60 2.85 4.65
C ILE A 7 -4.86 2.20 6.02
N GLY A 8 -5.44 1.00 6.01
CA GLY A 8 -5.58 0.17 7.21
C GLY A 8 -6.98 -0.06 7.75
N GLY A 9 -7.99 -0.09 6.89
CA GLY A 9 -9.38 -0.35 7.30
C GLY A 9 -10.07 0.92 7.78
N SER A 10 -10.99 1.42 6.95
CA SER A 10 -11.78 2.62 7.23
C SER A 10 -12.55 2.52 8.55
N ARG A 11 -12.80 3.65 9.21
CA ARG A 11 -13.72 3.73 10.36
C ARG A 11 -15.10 3.13 9.99
N PRO A 12 -15.80 2.48 10.94
CA PRO A 12 -17.02 1.72 10.66
C PRO A 12 -18.20 2.56 10.11
N LYS A 13 -18.11 3.90 10.17
CA LYS A 13 -19.13 4.83 9.68
C LYS A 13 -19.21 4.96 8.15
N ARG A 14 -18.41 4.24 7.36
CA ARG A 14 -18.53 4.21 5.89
C ARG A 14 -19.46 3.07 5.45
N PHE A 15 -20.75 3.21 5.74
CA PHE A 15 -21.87 2.62 5.01
C PHE A 15 -23.13 3.22 5.65
N ASN A 16 -23.85 4.06 4.91
CA ASN A 16 -25.18 4.48 5.29
C ASN A 16 -26.09 4.31 4.08
N ASP A 17 -25.99 3.13 3.47
CA ASP A 17 -27.02 2.64 2.59
C ASP A 17 -27.90 1.71 3.41
N HIS A 18 -29.13 2.15 3.69
CA HIS A 18 -30.14 1.33 4.35
C HIS A 18 -30.48 0.06 3.56
N SER A 19 -29.99 -0.09 2.31
CA SER A 19 -30.36 -1.19 1.41
C SER A 19 -29.34 -2.32 1.26
N HIS A 20 -28.10 -2.20 1.76
CA HIS A 20 -27.08 -3.24 1.56
C HIS A 20 -26.48 -3.84 2.85
N VAL A 21 -26.40 -3.10 3.95
CA VAL A 21 -26.00 -3.66 5.26
C VAL A 21 -27.02 -3.18 6.30
N PRO A 22 -27.79 -4.09 6.94
CA PRO A 22 -28.76 -3.69 7.96
C PRO A 22 -28.08 -2.89 9.07
N SER A 23 -28.69 -1.78 9.51
CA SER A 23 -28.12 -0.89 10.53
C SER A 23 -27.76 -1.62 11.83
N LEU A 24 -28.56 -2.61 12.23
CA LEU A 24 -28.28 -3.47 13.37
C LEU A 24 -27.08 -4.41 13.12
N SER A 25 -26.98 -4.96 11.91
CA SER A 25 -25.83 -5.78 11.51
C SER A 25 -24.54 -4.97 11.52
N GLN A 26 -24.55 -3.77 10.94
CA GLN A 26 -23.42 -2.83 10.99
C GLN A 26 -23.09 -2.46 12.45
N TYR A 27 -24.11 -2.19 13.28
CA TYR A 27 -23.87 -1.86 14.67
C TYR A 27 -23.20 -3.00 15.44
N ILE A 28 -23.67 -4.24 15.25
CA ILE A 28 -23.17 -5.44 15.93
C ILE A 28 -21.81 -5.90 15.42
N HIS A 29 -21.60 -5.89 14.10
CA HIS A 29 -20.41 -6.50 13.48
C HIS A 29 -19.29 -5.48 13.19
N ASP A 30 -19.62 -4.19 13.05
CA ASP A 30 -18.64 -3.17 12.72
C ASP A 30 -18.45 -2.15 13.86
N ILE A 31 -19.53 -1.57 14.38
CA ILE A 31 -19.44 -0.46 15.34
C ILE A 31 -19.02 -0.96 16.72
N ILE A 32 -19.72 -1.95 17.29
CA ILE A 32 -19.40 -2.49 18.61
C ILE A 32 -17.96 -3.01 18.65
N PRO A 33 -17.51 -3.90 17.72
CA PRO A 33 -16.17 -4.43 17.78
C PRO A 33 -15.10 -3.36 17.55
N PHE A 34 -15.35 -2.34 16.72
CA PHE A 34 -14.46 -1.19 16.61
C PHE A 34 -14.31 -0.45 17.94
N TYR A 35 -15.40 -0.18 18.66
CA TYR A 35 -15.31 0.48 19.96
C TYR A 35 -14.60 -0.38 21.00
N THR A 36 -14.84 -1.69 21.01
CA THR A 36 -14.22 -2.62 21.96
C THR A 36 -12.75 -2.89 21.65
N CYS A 37 -12.37 -3.02 20.37
CA CYS A 37 -11.04 -3.47 19.95
C CYS A 37 -10.10 -2.33 19.48
N CYS A 38 -10.62 -1.20 19.00
CA CYS A 38 -9.83 -0.12 18.41
C CYS A 38 -9.98 1.24 19.11
N ALA A 39 -11.20 1.67 19.45
CA ALA A 39 -11.45 3.07 19.81
C ALA A 39 -10.71 3.56 21.07
N TRP A 40 -10.40 2.63 21.99
CA TRP A 40 -9.72 2.92 23.26
C TRP A 40 -8.27 2.43 23.29
N GLN A 41 -7.73 1.98 22.16
CA GLN A 41 -6.36 1.50 22.03
C GLN A 41 -5.59 2.29 20.95
N THR A 42 -4.28 2.07 20.86
CA THR A 42 -3.47 2.64 19.77
C THR A 42 -3.81 1.95 18.45
N GLU A 43 -3.62 2.64 17.33
CA GLU A 43 -3.98 2.11 16.01
C GLU A 43 -3.21 0.84 15.61
N ASN A 44 -2.03 0.65 16.22
CA ASN A 44 -1.12 -0.46 15.96
C ASN A 44 -1.28 -1.59 16.98
N SER A 45 -2.28 -1.54 17.87
CA SER A 45 -2.51 -2.61 18.85
C SER A 45 -2.98 -3.90 18.19
N ASP A 46 -2.62 -5.03 18.78
CA ASP A 46 -2.98 -6.36 18.28
C ASP A 46 -4.50 -6.54 18.09
N SER A 47 -5.33 -6.08 19.04
CA SER A 47 -6.79 -6.18 18.90
C SER A 47 -7.35 -5.24 17.84
N CYS A 48 -6.76 -4.06 17.65
CA CYS A 48 -7.25 -3.14 16.64
C CYS A 48 -6.89 -3.62 15.22
N GLU A 49 -5.70 -4.20 15.08
CA GLU A 49 -5.26 -4.82 13.85
C GLU A 49 -6.05 -6.08 13.50
N LEU A 50 -6.35 -6.93 14.49
CA LEU A 50 -7.25 -8.06 14.31
C LEU A 50 -8.59 -7.62 13.72
N PHE A 51 -9.18 -6.55 14.28
CA PHE A 51 -10.42 -5.99 13.77
C PHE A 51 -10.27 -5.48 12.32
N ARG A 52 -9.24 -4.67 12.04
CA ARG A 52 -9.04 -4.01 10.74
C ARG A 52 -8.60 -4.94 9.61
N TYR A 53 -7.77 -5.94 9.91
CA TYR A 53 -7.08 -6.74 8.90
C TYR A 53 -7.49 -8.22 8.87
N GLN A 54 -8.19 -8.72 9.89
CA GLN A 54 -8.69 -10.11 9.87
C GLN A 54 -10.22 -10.17 9.86
N MET A 55 -10.89 -9.27 10.59
CA MET A 55 -12.36 -9.28 10.69
C MET A 55 -13.04 -8.36 9.66
N ARG A 56 -12.42 -7.22 9.31
CA ARG A 56 -12.92 -6.25 8.33
C ARG A 56 -11.88 -5.98 7.24
N LEU A 57 -11.47 -7.04 6.55
CA LEU A 57 -10.48 -7.01 5.47
C LEU A 57 -10.70 -5.82 4.51
N SER A 58 -9.84 -4.80 4.62
CA SER A 58 -9.65 -3.85 3.52
C SER A 58 -8.71 -4.48 2.48
N GLN A 59 -8.84 -4.09 1.22
CA GLN A 59 -7.83 -4.45 0.22
C GLN A 59 -6.44 -3.97 0.70
N ASP A 60 -5.44 -4.84 0.59
CA ASP A 60 -4.05 -4.61 1.00
C ASP A 60 -3.23 -3.82 -0.03
N CYS A 61 -3.93 -3.26 -1.02
CA CYS A 61 -3.41 -2.58 -2.21
C CYS A 61 -2.40 -3.42 -3.02
N VAL A 62 -2.25 -4.72 -2.73
CA VAL A 62 -1.38 -5.62 -3.50
C VAL A 62 -2.02 -5.81 -4.87
N GLY A 63 -1.31 -5.38 -5.90
CA GLY A 63 -1.84 -5.39 -7.27
C GLY A 63 -2.83 -4.27 -7.56
N TYR A 64 -2.88 -3.20 -6.77
CA TYR A 64 -3.63 -1.99 -7.14
C TYR A 64 -3.17 -1.49 -8.51
N GLN A 65 -4.12 -1.39 -9.43
CA GLN A 65 -3.90 -0.86 -10.77
C GLN A 65 -4.53 0.54 -10.84
N PRO A 66 -3.73 1.60 -11.02
CA PRO A 66 -4.25 2.95 -11.10
C PRO A 66 -5.10 3.10 -12.37
N PRO A 67 -6.29 3.73 -12.29
CA PRO A 67 -7.12 3.95 -13.47
C PRO A 67 -6.45 4.97 -14.40
N SER A 68 -6.73 4.85 -15.70
CA SER A 68 -6.38 5.88 -16.68
C SER A 68 -7.32 7.08 -16.53
N ILE A 69 -6.81 8.29 -16.79
CA ILE A 69 -7.54 9.54 -16.58
C ILE A 69 -7.68 10.26 -17.91
N ALA A 70 -8.91 10.53 -18.32
CA ALA A 70 -9.22 11.44 -19.42
C ALA A 70 -9.92 12.69 -18.88
N SER A 71 -9.86 13.80 -19.62
CA SER A 71 -10.39 15.07 -19.12
C SER A 71 -10.97 15.94 -20.23
N VAL A 72 -12.03 16.69 -19.89
CA VAL A 72 -12.60 17.76 -20.70
C VAL A 72 -12.66 19.04 -19.86
N PHE A 73 -12.12 20.14 -20.36
CA PHE A 73 -12.03 21.41 -19.62
C PHE A 73 -11.89 22.61 -20.58
N GLY A 74 -12.07 23.84 -20.08
CA GLY A 74 -11.95 25.04 -20.92
C GLY A 74 -13.01 25.13 -22.02
N ASP A 75 -12.62 25.56 -23.22
CA ASP A 75 -13.54 25.84 -24.33
C ASP A 75 -13.41 24.91 -25.57
N PRO A 76 -13.99 23.72 -25.47
CA PRO A 76 -13.48 22.63 -24.67
C PRO A 76 -12.21 22.00 -25.28
N HIS A 77 -11.28 21.68 -24.38
CA HIS A 77 -10.07 20.92 -24.61
C HIS A 77 -10.22 19.52 -24.05
N PHE A 78 -9.56 18.57 -24.70
CA PHE A 78 -9.62 17.16 -24.40
C PHE A 78 -8.22 16.64 -24.11
N ILE A 79 -8.13 15.78 -23.10
CA ILE A 79 -7.01 14.87 -22.88
C ILE A 79 -7.61 13.47 -22.91
N THR A 80 -7.23 12.67 -23.90
CA THR A 80 -7.72 11.30 -24.06
C THR A 80 -7.19 10.37 -22.96
N LEU A 81 -7.70 9.14 -22.92
CA LEU A 81 -7.20 8.13 -21.98
C LEU A 81 -5.71 7.87 -22.18
N ASP A 82 -5.23 7.89 -23.43
CA ASP A 82 -3.84 7.62 -23.76
C ASP A 82 -2.96 8.89 -23.71
N GLY A 83 -3.57 10.06 -23.48
CA GLY A 83 -2.90 11.32 -23.20
C GLY A 83 -2.71 12.23 -24.39
N LEU A 84 -3.39 11.96 -25.50
CA LEU A 84 -3.47 12.87 -26.63
C LEU A 84 -4.23 14.14 -26.24
N GLU A 85 -3.63 15.30 -26.51
CA GLU A 85 -4.22 16.60 -26.26
C GLU A 85 -4.75 17.22 -27.55
N TYR A 86 -6.00 17.68 -27.55
CA TYR A 86 -6.57 18.40 -28.68
C TYR A 86 -7.72 19.32 -28.25
N SER A 87 -8.11 20.25 -29.13
CA SER A 87 -9.24 21.16 -28.90
C SER A 87 -10.36 20.85 -29.89
N PHE A 88 -11.61 20.86 -29.42
CA PHE A 88 -12.76 20.61 -30.28
C PHE A 88 -13.96 21.47 -29.87
N ASN A 89 -14.29 22.47 -30.68
CA ASN A 89 -15.41 23.36 -30.42
C ASN A 89 -16.65 22.96 -31.24
N GLY A 90 -17.42 21.99 -30.75
CA GLY A 90 -18.74 21.63 -31.28
C GLY A 90 -19.89 22.20 -30.45
N ILE A 91 -21.05 22.43 -31.08
CA ILE A 91 -22.30 22.74 -30.37
C ILE A 91 -23.28 21.58 -30.57
N GLY A 92 -23.74 20.99 -29.48
CA GLY A 92 -24.60 19.81 -29.51
C GLY A 92 -24.32 18.83 -28.37
N GLU A 93 -24.91 17.65 -28.47
CA GLU A 93 -24.71 16.55 -27.54
C GLU A 93 -23.79 15.51 -28.18
N PHE A 94 -22.77 15.06 -27.47
CA PHE A 94 -21.73 14.20 -28.00
C PHE A 94 -21.41 13.04 -27.07
N VAL A 95 -20.98 11.92 -27.66
CA VAL A 95 -20.43 10.80 -26.89
C VAL A 95 -19.00 11.13 -26.46
N LEU A 96 -18.78 11.30 -25.16
CA LEU A 96 -17.44 11.50 -24.61
C LEU A 96 -16.69 10.17 -24.55
N LEU A 97 -17.33 9.14 -23.99
CA LEU A 97 -16.75 7.81 -23.87
C LEU A 97 -17.86 6.77 -23.71
N LYS A 98 -17.74 5.64 -24.40
CA LYS A 98 -18.63 4.50 -24.25
C LYS A 98 -17.87 3.18 -24.33
N SER A 99 -18.48 2.14 -23.78
CA SER A 99 -18.02 0.77 -23.98
C SER A 99 -18.42 0.23 -25.35
N THR A 100 -17.52 -0.54 -25.95
CA THR A 100 -17.75 -1.36 -27.14
C THR A 100 -18.07 -2.81 -26.77
N ASP A 101 -17.84 -3.20 -25.52
CA ASP A 101 -18.13 -4.55 -25.04
C ASP A 101 -19.62 -4.71 -24.73
N SER A 102 -20.16 -5.88 -25.06
CA SER A 102 -21.55 -6.23 -24.82
C SER A 102 -21.84 -6.58 -23.35
N ARG A 103 -20.82 -7.01 -22.60
CA ARG A 103 -20.96 -7.42 -21.20
C ARG A 103 -20.90 -6.24 -20.25
N ASP A 104 -19.88 -5.39 -20.41
CA ASP A 104 -19.62 -4.26 -19.53
C ASP A 104 -20.01 -2.95 -20.23
N LYS A 105 -21.31 -2.68 -20.31
CA LYS A 105 -21.84 -1.48 -20.97
C LYS A 105 -21.74 -0.27 -20.05
N PHE A 106 -21.23 0.83 -20.58
CA PHE A 106 -21.34 2.16 -19.98
C PHE A 106 -21.32 3.21 -21.09
N GLU A 107 -21.85 4.38 -20.78
CA GLU A 107 -21.92 5.51 -21.68
C GLU A 107 -21.82 6.82 -20.91
N ILE A 108 -20.98 7.73 -21.40
CA ILE A 108 -20.75 9.07 -20.87
C ILE A 108 -20.91 10.04 -22.04
N GLN A 109 -21.83 10.99 -21.90
CA GLN A 109 -22.17 11.99 -22.89
C GLN A 109 -21.96 13.40 -22.33
N GLY A 110 -21.61 14.34 -23.21
CA GLY A 110 -21.40 15.74 -22.89
C GLY A 110 -22.26 16.63 -23.80
N ARG A 111 -22.94 17.61 -23.21
CA ARG A 111 -23.64 18.67 -23.94
C ARG A 111 -22.75 19.91 -23.96
N PHE A 112 -22.47 20.40 -25.16
CA PHE A 112 -21.71 21.62 -25.38
C PHE A 112 -22.62 22.70 -25.96
N GLU A 113 -22.63 23.85 -25.29
CA GLU A 113 -23.42 25.02 -25.69
C GLU A 113 -22.52 26.18 -26.05
N GLN A 114 -23.01 27.10 -26.89
CA GLN A 114 -22.26 28.30 -27.24
C GLN A 114 -21.95 29.11 -25.97
N MET A 115 -20.72 29.61 -25.86
CA MET A 115 -20.38 30.52 -24.78
C MET A 115 -21.26 31.79 -24.83
N PRO A 116 -21.69 32.33 -23.67
CA PRO A 116 -22.47 33.54 -23.65
C PRO A 116 -21.68 34.72 -24.24
N ARG A 117 -22.38 35.64 -24.90
CA ARG A 117 -21.76 36.86 -25.45
C ARG A 117 -21.05 37.65 -24.35
N ASN A 118 -19.86 38.14 -24.65
CA ASN A 118 -19.13 39.07 -23.78
C ASN A 118 -19.32 40.52 -24.27
N SER A 119 -18.72 41.47 -23.57
CA SER A 119 -18.73 42.89 -23.96
C SER A 119 -18.11 43.17 -25.34
N TYR A 120 -17.35 42.23 -25.89
CA TYR A 120 -16.68 42.32 -27.19
C TYR A 120 -17.45 41.65 -28.33
N GLY A 121 -18.56 40.97 -28.03
CA GLY A 121 -19.46 40.37 -29.00
C GLY A 121 -19.67 38.87 -28.81
N GLU A 122 -19.91 38.19 -29.92
CA GLU A 122 -20.07 36.74 -29.95
C GLU A 122 -18.73 36.02 -29.82
N ILE A 123 -18.68 35.06 -28.92
CA ILE A 123 -17.54 34.18 -28.73
C ILE A 123 -17.73 32.97 -29.65
N LYS A 124 -16.74 32.70 -30.51
CA LYS A 124 -16.72 31.55 -31.42
C LYS A 124 -16.18 30.28 -30.75
N ALA A 125 -16.70 30.00 -29.56
CA ALA A 125 -16.32 28.87 -28.73
C ALA A 125 -17.56 28.27 -28.05
N SER A 126 -17.47 26.99 -27.69
CA SER A 126 -18.46 26.31 -26.88
C SER A 126 -17.90 25.96 -25.51
N HIS A 127 -18.78 25.56 -24.59
CA HIS A 127 -18.39 25.12 -23.26
C HIS A 127 -19.27 23.95 -22.82
N LEU A 128 -18.74 23.10 -21.95
CA LEU A 128 -19.48 21.97 -21.40
C LEU A 128 -20.58 22.48 -20.45
N SER A 129 -21.85 22.26 -20.82
CA SER A 129 -23.01 22.71 -20.03
C SER A 129 -23.62 21.60 -19.19
N SER A 130 -23.53 20.35 -19.65
CA SER A 130 -24.08 19.19 -18.96
C SER A 130 -23.34 17.90 -19.30
N ILE A 131 -23.36 16.95 -18.36
CA ILE A 131 -22.82 15.60 -18.51
C ILE A 131 -23.95 14.63 -18.16
N ALA A 132 -24.18 13.63 -19.01
CA ALA A 132 -25.08 12.53 -18.73
C ALA A 132 -24.30 11.21 -18.77
N LEU A 133 -24.60 10.31 -17.83
CA LEU A 133 -23.95 9.00 -17.75
C LEU A 133 -24.93 7.88 -17.42
N LYS A 134 -24.58 6.69 -17.91
CA LYS A 134 -25.34 5.47 -17.68
C LYS A 134 -24.41 4.25 -17.68
N GLY A 135 -24.59 3.37 -16.70
CA GLY A 135 -23.95 2.05 -16.63
C GLY A 135 -24.78 0.96 -17.31
N ASN A 136 -24.45 -0.30 -17.03
CA ASN A 136 -25.04 -1.43 -17.73
C ASN A 136 -26.54 -1.58 -17.47
N SER A 137 -26.92 -1.58 -16.19
CA SER A 137 -28.30 -1.70 -15.70
C SER A 137 -28.66 -0.57 -14.72
N SER A 138 -27.98 0.58 -14.83
CA SER A 138 -28.18 1.70 -13.91
C SER A 138 -29.22 2.70 -14.42
N ASN A 139 -29.64 3.56 -13.49
CA ASN A 139 -30.35 4.80 -13.81
C ASN A 139 -29.45 5.75 -14.62
N VAL A 140 -30.08 6.73 -15.28
CA VAL A 140 -29.38 7.82 -15.95
C VAL A 140 -29.17 8.94 -14.95
N ILE A 141 -27.91 9.36 -14.81
CA ILE A 141 -27.54 10.55 -14.02
C ILE A 141 -27.15 11.65 -15.00
N GLU A 142 -27.82 12.79 -14.89
CA GLU A 142 -27.44 14.02 -15.58
C GLU A 142 -26.98 15.05 -14.56
N ILE A 143 -25.83 15.66 -14.81
CA ILE A 143 -25.29 16.78 -14.03
C ILE A 143 -25.25 17.98 -14.96
N ARG A 144 -25.87 19.08 -14.56
CA ARG A 144 -26.04 20.28 -15.38
C ARG A 144 -25.50 21.50 -14.65
N MET A 145 -24.81 22.37 -15.37
CA MET A 145 -24.46 23.69 -14.84
C MET A 145 -25.71 24.50 -14.57
N ARG A 146 -25.71 25.22 -13.45
CA ARG A 146 -26.76 26.17 -13.13
C ARG A 146 -26.41 27.55 -13.69
N SER A 147 -27.44 28.34 -14.02
CA SER A 147 -27.25 29.75 -14.37
C SER A 147 -26.49 30.50 -13.26
N ARG A 148 -25.58 31.39 -13.67
CA ARG A 148 -24.70 32.18 -12.79
C ARG A 148 -25.47 33.04 -11.77
N GLU A 149 -26.73 33.34 -12.03
CA GLU A 149 -27.62 34.10 -11.13
C GLU A 149 -27.98 33.32 -9.85
N SER A 150 -27.83 32.00 -9.84
CA SER A 150 -28.06 31.21 -8.63
C SER A 150 -26.82 31.22 -7.72
N VAL A 151 -26.96 31.85 -6.56
CA VAL A 151 -25.85 32.00 -5.60
C VAL A 151 -25.64 30.74 -4.75
N ARG A 152 -26.67 29.89 -4.59
CA ARG A 152 -26.61 28.79 -3.62
C ARG A 152 -25.87 27.55 -4.14
N TYR A 153 -26.18 27.10 -5.37
CA TYR A 153 -25.60 25.88 -5.94
C TYR A 153 -25.12 26.13 -7.36
N ARG A 154 -23.97 25.55 -7.70
CA ARG A 154 -23.36 25.68 -9.03
C ARG A 154 -23.75 24.57 -10.00
N LEU A 155 -23.91 23.34 -9.51
CA LEU A 155 -24.32 22.18 -10.28
C LEU A 155 -25.70 21.68 -9.82
N ASP A 156 -26.52 21.24 -10.75
CA ASP A 156 -27.76 20.50 -10.50
C ASP A 156 -27.59 19.04 -10.93
N VAL A 157 -28.15 18.12 -10.16
CA VAL A 157 -28.09 16.67 -10.45
C VAL A 157 -29.51 16.15 -10.65
N PHE A 158 -29.69 15.38 -11.71
CA PHE A 158 -30.94 14.75 -12.11
C PHE A 158 -30.75 13.24 -12.19
N LEU A 159 -31.73 12.51 -11.66
CA LEU A 159 -31.86 11.06 -11.71
C LEU A 159 -33.09 10.73 -12.54
N ASP A 160 -32.91 10.07 -13.69
CA ASP A 160 -33.98 9.75 -14.65
C ASP A 160 -34.92 10.95 -14.93
N GLY A 161 -34.32 12.12 -15.12
CA GLY A 161 -35.04 13.37 -15.39
C GLY A 161 -35.62 14.08 -14.17
N LYS A 162 -35.47 13.52 -12.96
CA LYS A 162 -35.93 14.15 -11.72
C LYS A 162 -34.75 14.74 -10.94
N ARG A 163 -34.84 16.03 -10.60
CA ARG A 163 -33.81 16.70 -9.80
C ARG A 163 -33.71 16.12 -8.39
N ILE A 164 -32.49 15.85 -7.96
CA ILE A 164 -32.13 15.39 -6.60
C ILE A 164 -31.33 16.47 -5.86
N PHE A 165 -31.33 16.43 -4.53
CA PHE A 165 -30.76 17.47 -3.66
C PHE A 165 -29.74 16.88 -2.68
N PHE A 166 -28.72 17.67 -2.34
CA PHE A 166 -27.61 17.31 -1.44
C PHE A 166 -27.49 18.29 -0.25
N ASP A 167 -28.63 18.88 0.16
CA ASP A 167 -28.67 19.97 1.16
C ASP A 167 -28.30 19.51 2.58
N LYS A 168 -28.55 18.22 2.90
CA LYS A 168 -28.30 17.65 4.23
C LYS A 168 -27.02 16.82 4.21
N PHE A 169 -26.29 16.82 5.33
CA PHE A 169 -25.09 16.00 5.50
C PHE A 169 -25.31 14.52 5.18
N SER A 170 -26.44 13.94 5.63
CA SER A 170 -26.79 12.54 5.35
C SER A 170 -27.14 12.26 3.89
N MET A 171 -27.35 13.30 3.07
CA MET A 171 -27.66 13.21 1.64
C MET A 171 -26.45 13.58 0.78
N LYS A 172 -25.29 13.89 1.36
CA LYS A 172 -24.07 14.25 0.62
C LYS A 172 -23.48 13.08 -0.17
N GLN A 173 -23.92 11.86 0.12
CA GLN A 173 -23.64 10.64 -0.63
C GLN A 173 -24.95 9.88 -0.82
N GLN A 174 -25.27 9.50 -2.06
CA GLN A 174 -26.51 8.83 -2.44
C GLN A 174 -26.21 7.71 -3.43
N PHE A 175 -26.98 6.62 -3.37
CA PHE A 175 -26.78 5.41 -4.17
C PHE A 175 -28.02 5.14 -5.02
N TYR A 176 -27.83 4.90 -6.31
CA TYR A 176 -28.89 4.69 -7.29
C TYR A 176 -28.48 3.63 -8.31
N GLY A 177 -29.06 2.43 -8.22
CA GLY A 177 -28.95 1.40 -9.27
C GLY A 177 -27.52 1.11 -9.73
N GLY A 178 -26.56 0.94 -8.80
CA GLY A 178 -25.15 0.71 -9.13
C GLY A 178 -24.33 1.97 -9.43
N ILE A 179 -24.89 3.17 -9.23
CA ILE A 179 -24.17 4.45 -9.29
C ILE A 179 -24.21 5.10 -7.91
N THR A 180 -23.03 5.50 -7.42
CA THR A 180 -22.89 6.36 -6.25
C THR A 180 -22.64 7.79 -6.70
N VAL A 181 -23.45 8.72 -6.23
CA VAL A 181 -23.23 10.17 -6.43
C VAL A 181 -22.92 10.80 -5.09
N TYR A 182 -21.81 11.53 -5.00
CA TYR A 182 -21.45 12.25 -3.80
C TYR A 182 -20.93 13.65 -4.08
N THR A 183 -21.17 14.55 -3.14
CA THR A 183 -20.63 15.92 -3.15
C THR A 183 -19.74 16.09 -1.92
N PRO A 184 -18.50 16.57 -2.07
CA PRO A 184 -17.59 16.77 -0.93
C PRO A 184 -18.21 17.64 0.16
N LEU A 185 -17.91 17.32 1.43
CA LEU A 185 -18.53 17.98 2.59
C LEU A 185 -18.07 19.43 2.76
N GLU A 186 -16.84 19.69 2.33
CA GLU A 186 -16.18 21.00 2.38
C GLU A 186 -16.74 21.95 1.31
N VAL A 187 -17.40 21.40 0.27
CA VAL A 187 -17.89 22.16 -0.89
C VAL A 187 -19.38 22.47 -0.71
N LEU A 188 -19.65 23.56 0.03
CA LEU A 188 -21.02 23.97 0.38
C LEU A 188 -21.85 24.46 -0.82
N ASN A 189 -21.20 25.03 -1.83
CA ASN A 189 -21.83 25.58 -3.03
C ASN A 189 -22.10 24.53 -4.13
N GLN A 190 -21.84 23.24 -3.87
CA GLN A 190 -22.02 22.15 -4.84
C GLN A 190 -21.32 22.44 -6.18
N SER A 191 -20.12 23.03 -6.15
CA SER A 191 -19.27 23.21 -7.34
C SER A 191 -18.51 21.94 -7.73
N THR A 192 -18.62 20.87 -6.95
CA THR A 192 -18.00 19.57 -7.25
C THR A 192 -18.99 18.45 -6.99
N VAL A 193 -19.16 17.59 -7.98
CA VAL A 193 -19.97 16.37 -7.90
C VAL A 193 -19.08 15.23 -8.39
N VAL A 194 -19.02 14.16 -7.62
CA VAL A 194 -18.29 12.95 -8.00
C VAL A 194 -19.27 11.81 -8.16
N VAL A 195 -19.06 11.03 -9.21
CA VAL A 195 -19.89 9.88 -9.56
C VAL A 195 -19.01 8.65 -9.65
N MET A 196 -19.41 7.56 -9.02
CA MET A 196 -18.71 6.27 -9.07
C MET A 196 -19.68 5.18 -9.52
N MET A 197 -19.33 4.47 -10.58
CA MET A 197 -20.11 3.38 -11.14
C MET A 197 -19.63 2.04 -10.55
N GLU A 198 -20.51 1.05 -10.47
CA GLU A 198 -20.17 -0.31 -10.02
C GLU A 198 -19.08 -0.98 -10.88
N SER A 199 -18.96 -0.57 -12.15
CA SER A 199 -17.89 -1.00 -13.07
C SER A 199 -16.49 -0.48 -12.68
N GLY A 200 -16.39 0.37 -11.65
CA GLY A 200 -15.16 1.03 -11.22
C GLY A 200 -14.85 2.33 -11.95
N ILE A 201 -15.68 2.74 -12.91
CA ILE A 201 -15.53 4.02 -13.61
C ILE A 201 -15.93 5.16 -12.67
N GLY A 202 -15.07 6.16 -12.57
CA GLY A 202 -15.30 7.36 -11.75
C GLY A 202 -15.36 8.62 -12.61
N LEU A 203 -16.18 9.59 -12.23
CA LEU A 203 -16.22 10.91 -12.84
C LEU A 203 -16.13 11.96 -11.74
N GLU A 204 -15.25 12.95 -11.92
CA GLU A 204 -15.17 14.12 -11.06
C GLU A 204 -15.52 15.36 -11.89
N ILE A 205 -16.68 15.93 -11.60
CA ILE A 205 -17.22 17.09 -12.29
C ILE A 205 -17.01 18.32 -11.41
N LYS A 206 -16.34 19.33 -11.94
CA LYS A 206 -16.07 20.60 -11.27
C LYS A 206 -16.66 21.74 -12.07
N GLU A 207 -17.28 22.70 -11.38
CA GLU A 207 -17.66 23.99 -11.94
C GLU A 207 -16.75 25.06 -11.34
N ASN A 208 -16.18 25.89 -12.20
CA ASN A 208 -15.41 27.04 -11.78
C ASN A 208 -15.64 28.19 -12.76
N ILE A 209 -16.11 29.33 -12.23
CA ILE A 209 -16.32 30.58 -12.97
C ILE A 209 -17.27 30.45 -14.19
N GLY A 210 -18.23 29.54 -14.12
CA GLY A 210 -19.18 29.22 -15.20
C GLY A 210 -18.62 28.34 -16.30
N LEU A 211 -17.51 27.64 -16.04
CA LEU A 211 -16.98 26.57 -16.88
C LEU A 211 -17.05 25.26 -16.12
N MET A 212 -17.63 24.23 -16.76
CA MET A 212 -17.60 22.86 -16.25
C MET A 212 -16.37 22.15 -16.80
N SER A 213 -15.67 21.43 -15.94
CA SER A 213 -14.67 20.44 -16.32
C SER A 213 -15.03 19.07 -15.76
N VAL A 214 -14.61 18.02 -16.45
CA VAL A 214 -14.80 16.64 -16.03
C VAL A 214 -13.53 15.84 -16.19
N GLN A 215 -13.16 15.13 -15.14
CA GLN A 215 -12.13 14.10 -15.16
C GLN A 215 -12.82 12.73 -15.10
N VAL A 216 -12.50 11.86 -16.05
CA VAL A 216 -13.04 10.50 -16.15
C VAL A 216 -11.92 9.51 -15.82
N TYR A 217 -12.16 8.67 -14.82
CA TYR A 217 -11.26 7.64 -14.34
C TYR A 217 -11.73 6.27 -14.83
N VAL A 218 -10.92 5.59 -15.64
CA VAL A 218 -11.28 4.33 -16.31
C VAL A 218 -10.33 3.20 -15.87
N PRO A 219 -10.85 2.09 -15.30
CA PRO A 219 -10.03 0.96 -14.89
C PRO A 219 -9.52 0.11 -16.07
N TRP A 220 -8.44 -0.66 -15.84
CA TRP A 220 -7.72 -1.42 -16.88
C TRP A 220 -8.54 -2.53 -17.56
N ASN A 221 -9.62 -2.98 -16.92
CA ASN A 221 -10.57 -3.93 -17.52
C ASN A 221 -11.25 -3.40 -18.79
N PHE A 222 -11.18 -2.08 -19.05
CA PHE A 222 -11.70 -1.43 -20.26
C PHE A 222 -10.65 -1.16 -21.35
N ILE A 223 -9.41 -1.64 -21.19
CA ILE A 223 -8.41 -1.57 -22.25
C ILE A 223 -8.93 -2.29 -23.51
N ASN A 224 -8.80 -1.65 -24.67
CA ASN A 224 -9.32 -2.05 -25.98
C ASN A 224 -10.84 -2.17 -26.05
N LYS A 225 -11.58 -1.62 -25.08
CA LYS A 225 -13.04 -1.71 -25.00
C LYS A 225 -13.75 -0.37 -25.03
N THR A 226 -13.05 0.75 -25.19
CA THR A 226 -13.68 2.08 -25.20
C THR A 226 -13.58 2.77 -26.54
N ARG A 227 -14.53 3.66 -26.85
CA ARG A 227 -14.48 4.63 -27.95
C ARG A 227 -15.22 5.90 -27.57
N GLY A 228 -14.91 7.01 -28.23
CA GLY A 228 -15.57 8.31 -28.04
C GLY A 228 -14.61 9.45 -28.29
N LEU A 229 -14.99 10.67 -27.94
CA LEU A 229 -14.09 11.82 -27.98
C LEU A 229 -12.88 11.66 -27.04
N LEU A 230 -12.97 10.84 -25.99
CA LEU A 230 -11.85 10.57 -25.07
C LEU A 230 -10.93 9.42 -25.53
N GLY A 231 -11.07 8.96 -26.78
CA GLY A 231 -10.15 8.00 -27.40
C GLY A 231 -10.53 6.53 -27.22
N ASN A 232 -9.67 5.64 -27.72
CA ASN A 232 -9.76 4.20 -27.54
C ASN A 232 -8.66 3.76 -26.57
N PHE A 233 -9.03 3.24 -25.40
CA PHE A 233 -8.05 3.01 -24.33
C PHE A 233 -7.09 1.87 -24.67
N ASN A 234 -5.91 2.13 -25.21
CA ASN A 234 -4.93 1.09 -25.55
C ASN A 234 -3.46 1.48 -25.31
N TRP A 235 -3.23 2.64 -24.70
CA TRP A 235 -1.93 3.26 -24.46
C TRP A 235 -1.22 3.77 -25.72
N ASN A 236 -1.94 4.00 -26.82
CA ASN A 236 -1.41 4.53 -28.06
C ASN A 236 -2.18 5.78 -28.50
N GLN A 237 -1.49 6.91 -28.56
CA GLN A 237 -2.09 8.19 -28.91
C GLN A 237 -2.42 8.31 -30.40
N ASP A 238 -1.77 7.50 -31.26
CA ASP A 238 -1.89 7.63 -32.71
C ASP A 238 -3.23 7.12 -33.26
N ASP A 239 -3.97 6.30 -32.51
CA ASP A 239 -5.28 5.76 -32.90
C ASP A 239 -6.47 6.27 -32.08
N ASP A 240 -6.23 7.24 -31.18
CA ASP A 240 -7.26 7.89 -30.37
C ASP A 240 -8.37 8.54 -31.22
N PHE A 241 -8.05 8.97 -32.45
CA PHE A 241 -9.04 9.46 -33.42
C PHE A 241 -9.80 8.33 -34.11
N THR A 242 -10.41 7.46 -33.31
CA THR A 242 -11.27 6.37 -33.77
C THR A 242 -12.71 6.85 -33.95
N LEU A 243 -13.30 6.60 -35.12
CA LEU A 243 -14.69 6.93 -35.46
C LEU A 243 -15.71 5.96 -34.83
N PRO A 244 -17.02 6.32 -34.81
CA PRO A 244 -18.08 5.44 -34.31
C PRO A 244 -18.16 4.08 -35.02
N ASN A 245 -17.83 4.03 -36.31
CA ASN A 245 -17.77 2.80 -37.11
C ASN A 245 -16.53 1.93 -36.79
N GLY A 246 -15.58 2.42 -35.99
CA GLY A 246 -14.33 1.75 -35.64
C GLY A 246 -13.16 2.02 -36.58
N GLU A 247 -13.33 2.89 -37.57
CA GLU A 247 -12.24 3.34 -38.45
C GLU A 247 -11.32 4.31 -37.70
N VAL A 248 -10.01 4.11 -37.83
CA VAL A 248 -8.99 4.98 -37.21
C VAL A 248 -8.56 6.04 -38.21
N LEU A 249 -8.61 7.31 -37.80
CA LEU A 249 -8.17 8.43 -38.63
C LEU A 249 -6.76 8.87 -38.22
N SER A 250 -5.85 9.00 -39.20
CA SER A 250 -4.53 9.59 -38.97
C SER A 250 -4.61 11.10 -39.20
N ILE A 251 -4.95 11.84 -38.13
CA ILE A 251 -5.10 13.31 -38.16
C ILE A 251 -3.97 13.94 -37.36
N ASN A 252 -3.40 15.04 -37.87
CA ASN A 252 -2.47 15.85 -37.11
C ASN A 252 -3.22 16.60 -35.97
N PRO A 253 -2.86 16.40 -34.69
CA PRO A 253 -3.46 17.09 -33.54
C PRO A 253 -3.36 18.63 -33.61
N GLU A 254 -2.46 19.15 -34.44
CA GLU A 254 -2.33 20.60 -34.69
C GLU A 254 -3.45 21.19 -35.55
N ASN A 255 -4.11 20.37 -36.38
CA ASN A 255 -5.13 20.85 -37.31
C ASN A 255 -6.54 20.73 -36.71
N LEU A 256 -6.95 21.78 -36.00
CA LEU A 256 -8.28 21.86 -35.36
C LEU A 256 -9.45 21.76 -36.34
N GLU A 257 -9.27 22.20 -37.60
CA GLU A 257 -10.34 22.15 -38.60
C GLU A 257 -10.65 20.72 -39.04
N THR A 258 -9.61 19.93 -39.32
CA THR A 258 -9.75 18.50 -39.66
C THR A 258 -10.33 17.73 -38.49
N ILE A 259 -9.83 17.94 -37.26
CA ILE A 259 -10.35 17.29 -36.05
C ILE A 259 -11.84 17.60 -35.89
N HIS A 260 -12.24 18.86 -36.06
CA HIS A 260 -13.64 19.24 -35.92
C HIS A 260 -14.54 18.56 -36.97
N LYS A 261 -14.18 18.66 -38.25
CA LYS A 261 -15.03 18.18 -39.36
C LYS A 261 -15.05 16.66 -39.53
N GLU A 262 -13.88 16.03 -39.41
CA GLU A 262 -13.69 14.62 -39.75
C GLU A 262 -13.84 13.70 -38.54
N PHE A 263 -13.55 14.18 -37.32
CA PHE A 263 -13.62 13.37 -36.10
C PHE A 263 -14.72 13.84 -35.13
N GLY A 264 -14.62 15.03 -34.57
CA GLY A 264 -15.46 15.49 -33.46
C GLY A 264 -16.96 15.55 -33.81
N MET A 265 -17.30 16.14 -34.96
CA MET A 265 -18.69 16.18 -35.44
C MET A 265 -19.27 14.80 -35.78
N LYS A 266 -18.43 13.77 -35.98
CA LYS A 266 -18.91 12.39 -36.17
C LYS A 266 -19.45 11.80 -34.89
N TRP A 267 -19.13 12.33 -33.71
CA TRP A 267 -19.65 11.85 -32.42
C TRP A 267 -20.93 12.57 -31.96
N LEU A 268 -21.51 13.44 -32.80
CA LEU A 268 -22.77 14.12 -32.53
C LEU A 268 -23.92 13.11 -32.36
N LEU A 269 -24.74 13.31 -31.33
CA LEU A 269 -25.88 12.49 -30.95
C LEU A 269 -27.20 13.05 -31.49
N SER A 270 -28.20 12.18 -31.51
CA SER A 270 -29.60 12.52 -31.79
C SER A 270 -30.52 11.79 -30.82
N ASP A 271 -31.81 12.12 -30.82
CA ASP A 271 -32.82 11.41 -30.01
C ASP A 271 -33.07 9.98 -30.53
N LYS A 272 -32.75 9.73 -31.80
CA LYS A 272 -32.82 8.38 -32.39
C LYS A 272 -31.55 7.61 -32.06
N ASP A 273 -31.73 6.31 -31.79
CA ASP A 273 -30.62 5.41 -31.58
C ASP A 273 -29.83 5.24 -32.88
N GLN A 274 -28.56 5.64 -32.85
CA GLN A 274 -27.64 5.57 -33.98
C GLN A 274 -26.62 4.47 -33.75
N GLU A 275 -26.43 3.61 -34.75
CA GLU A 275 -25.45 2.53 -34.69
C GLU A 275 -24.04 3.06 -34.37
N GLY A 276 -23.33 2.40 -33.47
CA GLY A 276 -22.02 2.82 -32.98
C GLY A 276 -22.06 3.93 -31.91
N LYS A 277 -23.05 4.83 -31.93
CA LYS A 277 -23.13 5.97 -31.00
C LYS A 277 -24.07 5.75 -29.82
N GLY A 278 -25.33 5.40 -30.08
CA GLY A 278 -26.40 5.39 -29.09
C GLY A 278 -27.43 6.49 -29.34
N LYS A 279 -28.27 6.75 -28.33
CA LYS A 279 -29.25 7.85 -28.29
C LYS A 279 -28.86 8.85 -27.20
N SER A 280 -29.36 10.08 -27.28
CA SER A 280 -29.19 11.05 -26.19
C SER A 280 -29.76 10.56 -24.85
N LEU A 281 -28.98 10.74 -23.78
CA LEU A 281 -29.35 10.43 -22.40
C LEU A 281 -29.90 11.64 -21.63
N PHE A 282 -29.83 12.83 -22.21
CA PHE A 282 -30.16 14.07 -21.51
C PHE A 282 -31.67 14.26 -21.34
N LEU A 283 -32.06 14.94 -20.26
CA LEU A 283 -33.41 15.44 -20.10
C LEU A 283 -33.61 16.68 -20.98
N HIS A 284 -34.48 16.57 -21.96
CA HIS A 284 -34.94 17.71 -22.76
C HIS A 284 -36.24 18.28 -22.19
N GLU A 285 -36.18 19.51 -21.69
CA GLU A 285 -37.34 20.19 -21.11
C GLU A 285 -38.29 20.73 -22.18
N TYR A 286 -39.57 20.89 -21.84
CA TYR A 286 -40.59 21.53 -22.69
C TYR A 286 -40.79 20.86 -24.06
N GLY A 287 -40.54 19.55 -24.17
CA GLY A 287 -40.66 18.83 -25.43
C GLY A 287 -39.62 19.20 -26.48
N ARG A 288 -38.50 19.80 -26.05
CA ARG A 288 -37.32 20.01 -26.91
C ARG A 288 -36.70 18.66 -27.30
N THR A 289 -35.97 18.67 -28.40
CA THR A 289 -35.20 17.53 -28.93
C THR A 289 -33.71 17.82 -28.82
N SER A 290 -32.87 16.81 -29.04
CA SER A 290 -31.41 16.99 -29.16
C SER A 290 -31.06 18.07 -30.20
N ASP A 291 -31.83 18.16 -31.29
CA ASP A 291 -31.61 19.13 -32.38
C ASP A 291 -31.67 20.59 -31.92
N PHE A 292 -32.44 20.91 -30.87
CA PHE A 292 -32.50 22.26 -30.30
C PHE A 292 -31.13 22.75 -29.79
N TYR A 293 -30.30 21.81 -29.32
CA TYR A 293 -28.98 22.09 -28.80
C TYR A 293 -27.89 22.03 -29.87
N THR A 294 -28.25 21.69 -31.11
CA THR A 294 -27.30 21.63 -32.24
C THR A 294 -27.34 22.91 -33.06
N ASN A 295 -26.19 23.30 -33.61
CA ASN A 295 -26.11 24.45 -34.51
C ASN A 295 -25.14 24.20 -35.66
N ASP A 296 -25.68 23.74 -36.79
CA ASP A 296 -24.90 23.43 -38.00
C ASP A 296 -24.23 24.65 -38.65
N LYS A 297 -24.69 25.87 -38.32
CA LYS A 297 -24.12 27.12 -38.86
C LYS A 297 -22.98 27.65 -38.01
N PHE A 298 -22.75 27.08 -36.84
CA PHE A 298 -21.68 27.53 -35.97
C PHE A 298 -20.32 27.17 -36.58
N GLN A 299 -19.48 28.18 -36.78
CA GLN A 299 -18.10 27.98 -37.20
C GLN A 299 -17.17 28.42 -36.05
N PRO A 300 -16.47 27.48 -35.41
CA PRO A 300 -15.54 27.81 -34.34
C PRO A 300 -14.26 28.45 -34.90
N ASN A 301 -13.46 29.00 -34.00
CA ASN A 301 -12.11 29.41 -34.33
C ASN A 301 -11.16 28.19 -34.40
N PHE A 302 -10.46 28.04 -35.52
CA PHE A 302 -9.48 26.95 -35.71
C PHE A 302 -8.03 27.38 -35.48
N ILE A 303 -7.79 28.67 -35.21
CA ILE A 303 -6.45 29.22 -35.05
C ILE A 303 -6.05 29.18 -33.57
N LYS A 304 -5.07 28.33 -33.22
CA LYS A 304 -4.61 28.12 -31.83
C LYS A 304 -4.02 29.39 -31.19
N GLU A 305 -3.18 30.13 -31.91
CA GLU A 305 -2.41 31.23 -31.32
C GLU A 305 -3.18 32.56 -31.34
N PRO A 306 -3.45 33.18 -30.18
CA PRO A 306 -4.19 34.45 -30.08
C PRO A 306 -3.58 35.60 -30.86
N ARG A 307 -2.25 35.61 -31.00
CA ARG A 307 -1.49 36.64 -31.74
C ARG A 307 -1.92 36.77 -33.21
N ILE A 308 -2.49 35.71 -33.77
CA ILE A 308 -2.85 35.64 -35.19
C ILE A 308 -4.25 36.21 -35.44
N PHE A 309 -5.21 35.95 -34.54
CA PHE A 309 -6.61 36.34 -34.74
C PHE A 309 -7.05 37.56 -33.91
N LEU A 310 -6.27 37.97 -32.91
CA LEU A 310 -6.52 39.20 -32.16
C LEU A 310 -5.87 40.42 -32.83
N PRO A 311 -6.49 41.61 -32.76
CA PRO A 311 -5.91 42.83 -33.30
C PRO A 311 -4.67 43.29 -32.50
N ALA A 312 -3.72 43.94 -33.17
CA ALA A 312 -2.45 44.40 -32.58
C ALA A 312 -2.60 45.33 -31.36
N ASN A 313 -3.75 46.00 -31.21
CA ASN A 313 -4.07 46.82 -30.03
C ASN A 313 -4.08 46.02 -28.71
N GLN A 314 -4.21 44.69 -28.78
CA GLN A 314 -4.25 43.82 -27.60
C GLN A 314 -2.89 43.19 -27.23
N SER A 315 -1.78 43.68 -27.80
CA SER A 315 -0.44 43.09 -27.60
C SER A 315 -0.06 42.92 -26.12
N ASN A 316 -0.31 43.93 -25.28
CA ASN A 316 -0.02 43.85 -23.83
C ASN A 316 -0.87 42.78 -23.12
N ALA A 317 -2.11 42.59 -23.56
CA ALA A 317 -3.01 41.59 -22.99
C ALA A 317 -2.53 40.16 -23.35
N ILE A 318 -2.04 39.98 -24.58
CA ILE A 318 -1.47 38.71 -25.04
C ILE A 318 -0.16 38.38 -24.34
N GLU A 319 0.71 39.37 -24.11
CA GLU A 319 1.95 39.17 -23.35
C GLU A 319 1.65 38.78 -21.90
N ASN A 320 0.70 39.46 -21.25
CA ASN A 320 0.24 39.09 -19.92
C ASN A 320 -0.37 37.67 -19.89
N ALA A 321 -1.16 37.30 -20.89
CA ALA A 321 -1.71 35.95 -20.99
C ALA A 321 -0.61 34.90 -21.19
N THR A 322 0.42 35.19 -21.98
CA THR A 322 1.58 34.31 -22.17
C THR A 322 2.28 34.05 -20.83
N ARG A 323 2.43 35.08 -19.98
CA ARG A 323 3.03 34.94 -18.64
C ARG A 323 2.20 34.09 -17.67
N ILE A 324 0.86 34.14 -17.75
CA ILE A 324 -0.03 33.37 -16.88
C ILE A 324 -0.13 31.92 -17.36
N CYS A 325 -0.34 31.75 -18.66
CA CYS A 325 -0.58 30.45 -19.28
C CYS A 325 0.68 29.61 -19.40
N ASP A 326 1.86 30.25 -19.44
CA ASP A 326 3.14 29.57 -19.64
C ASP A 326 3.10 28.73 -20.94
N GLU A 327 3.46 27.45 -20.89
CA GLU A 327 3.49 26.58 -22.06
C GLU A 327 2.09 26.12 -22.54
N SER A 328 1.06 26.16 -21.69
CA SER A 328 -0.30 25.69 -22.04
C SER A 328 -0.92 26.54 -23.14
N TYR A 329 -1.06 25.94 -24.34
CA TYR A 329 -1.73 26.60 -25.46
C TYR A 329 -3.23 26.70 -25.23
N GLN A 330 -3.82 25.75 -24.51
CA GLN A 330 -5.24 25.72 -24.11
C GLN A 330 -5.59 27.01 -23.36
N CYS A 331 -4.84 27.32 -22.30
CA CYS A 331 -5.03 28.56 -21.54
C CYS A 331 -4.90 29.83 -22.42
N ARG A 332 -3.93 29.86 -23.35
CA ARG A 332 -3.76 31.00 -24.27
C ARG A 332 -4.95 31.11 -25.22
N PHE A 333 -5.44 29.99 -25.73
CA PHE A 333 -6.56 29.91 -26.67
C PHE A 333 -7.86 30.43 -26.04
N ASP A 334 -8.25 29.94 -24.85
CA ASP A 334 -9.42 30.43 -24.10
C ASP A 334 -9.32 31.94 -23.80
N PHE A 335 -8.12 32.41 -23.42
CA PHE A 335 -7.90 33.83 -23.22
C PHE A 335 -8.16 34.61 -24.51
N GLY A 336 -7.64 34.13 -25.63
CA GLY A 336 -7.78 34.78 -26.92
C GLY A 336 -9.25 34.90 -27.35
N LEU A 337 -10.04 33.87 -27.10
CA LEU A 337 -11.46 33.85 -27.50
C LEU A 337 -12.36 34.66 -26.57
N THR A 338 -12.11 34.61 -25.27
CA THR A 338 -12.98 35.23 -24.26
C THR A 338 -12.55 36.63 -23.86
N LEU A 339 -11.27 36.96 -24.06
CA LEU A 339 -10.58 38.14 -23.51
C LEU A 339 -10.75 38.27 -21.99
N ASN A 340 -10.95 37.15 -21.31
CA ASN A 340 -11.16 37.10 -19.86
C ASN A 340 -10.06 36.26 -19.20
N TRP A 341 -9.32 36.89 -18.29
CA TRP A 341 -8.24 36.24 -17.55
C TRP A 341 -8.74 35.18 -16.55
N GLU A 342 -9.97 35.30 -16.05
CA GLU A 342 -10.57 34.32 -15.14
C GLU A 342 -10.82 32.98 -15.84
N VAL A 343 -11.29 33.04 -17.08
CA VAL A 343 -11.51 31.85 -17.94
C VAL A 343 -10.18 31.16 -18.17
N ALA A 344 -9.17 31.88 -18.66
CA ALA A 344 -7.84 31.34 -18.91
C ALA A 344 -7.21 30.69 -17.66
N LYS A 345 -7.33 31.34 -16.50
CA LYS A 345 -6.84 30.81 -15.22
C LYS A 345 -7.59 29.53 -14.81
N SER A 346 -8.91 29.47 -15.02
CA SER A 346 -9.72 28.29 -14.75
C SER A 346 -9.31 27.10 -15.62
N THR A 347 -9.07 27.35 -16.91
CA THR A 347 -8.59 26.36 -17.89
C THR A 347 -7.22 25.84 -17.50
N LYS A 348 -6.27 26.73 -17.18
CA LYS A 348 -4.95 26.33 -16.68
C LYS A 348 -5.04 25.48 -15.41
N MET A 349 -5.87 25.89 -14.44
CA MET A 349 -6.04 25.13 -13.20
C MET A 349 -6.57 23.72 -13.46
N SER A 350 -7.51 23.56 -14.40
CA SER A 350 -8.07 22.25 -14.76
C SER A 350 -7.07 21.38 -15.53
N TYR A 351 -6.27 22.00 -16.41
CA TYR A 351 -5.18 21.35 -17.14
C TYR A 351 -4.08 20.84 -16.19
N ASP A 352 -3.55 21.73 -15.34
CA ASP A 352 -2.50 21.40 -14.38
C ASP A 352 -2.96 20.33 -13.38
N ASP A 353 -4.22 20.40 -12.92
CA ASP A 353 -4.80 19.35 -12.06
C ASP A 353 -4.84 18.00 -12.78
N THR A 354 -5.29 17.98 -14.04
CA THR A 354 -5.34 16.74 -14.84
C THR A 354 -3.94 16.14 -15.04
N LEU A 355 -2.95 16.94 -15.41
CA LEU A 355 -1.57 16.47 -15.57
C LEU A 355 -0.98 15.97 -14.25
N LYS A 356 -1.26 16.67 -13.15
CA LYS A 356 -0.86 16.24 -11.81
C LYS A 356 -1.46 14.88 -11.47
N GLN A 357 -2.76 14.68 -11.70
CA GLN A 357 -3.41 13.39 -11.44
C GLN A 357 -2.85 12.28 -12.33
N ARG A 358 -2.62 12.55 -13.63
CA ARG A 358 -2.01 11.58 -14.55
C ARG A 358 -0.60 11.20 -14.10
N LYS A 359 0.21 12.16 -13.66
CA LYS A 359 1.55 11.89 -13.12
C LYS A 359 1.49 11.00 -11.87
N ILE A 360 0.63 11.34 -10.91
CA ILE A 360 0.44 10.55 -9.68
C ILE A 360 -0.05 9.13 -10.00
N ASN A 361 -1.02 8.99 -10.93
CA ASN A 361 -1.52 7.68 -11.33
C ASN A 361 -0.53 6.88 -12.17
N GLY A 362 0.39 7.53 -12.90
CA GLY A 362 1.45 6.85 -13.64
C GLY A 362 2.51 6.21 -12.75
N GLU A 363 2.63 6.64 -11.50
CA GLU A 363 3.56 6.06 -10.53
C GLU A 363 3.02 4.72 -10.02
N ARG A 364 3.75 3.64 -10.33
CA ARG A 364 3.41 2.29 -9.86
C ARG A 364 3.55 2.22 -8.33
N VAL A 365 2.43 2.09 -7.63
CA VAL A 365 2.40 1.82 -6.20
C VAL A 365 2.67 0.34 -5.96
N ILE A 366 3.78 0.03 -5.28
CA ILE A 366 4.16 -1.34 -4.92
C ILE A 366 3.87 -1.53 -3.42
N SER A 367 2.91 -2.40 -3.11
CA SER A 367 2.60 -2.85 -1.76
C SER A 367 3.16 -4.25 -1.54
N CYS A 368 3.81 -4.50 -0.40
CA CYS A 368 4.22 -5.84 0.03
C CYS A 368 3.10 -6.63 0.72
N GLY A 369 1.92 -6.02 0.89
CA GLY A 369 0.82 -6.60 1.62
C GLY A 369 0.95 -6.42 3.12
N ILE A 370 -0.14 -6.68 3.82
CA ILE A 370 -0.23 -6.48 5.27
C ILE A 370 0.70 -7.47 5.99
N LEU A 371 1.44 -6.96 6.98
CA LEU A 371 2.15 -7.80 7.95
C LEU A 371 1.27 -8.06 9.17
N ASP A 372 1.23 -9.31 9.62
CA ASP A 372 0.61 -9.66 10.89
C ASP A 372 1.33 -8.99 12.06
N THR A 373 0.57 -8.63 13.10
CA THR A 373 1.12 -8.09 14.33
C THR A 373 1.38 -9.18 15.35
N PRO A 374 2.55 -9.14 16.04
CA PRO A 374 2.86 -10.08 17.10
C PRO A 374 1.83 -9.96 18.23
N ARG A 375 1.47 -11.09 18.85
CA ARG A 375 0.56 -11.09 19.99
C ARG A 375 1.26 -10.41 21.17
N TYR A 376 0.59 -9.51 21.89
CA TYR A 376 1.22 -8.73 22.96
C TYR A 376 2.34 -7.78 22.47
N GLY A 377 2.24 -7.33 21.22
CA GLY A 377 3.10 -6.29 20.66
C GLY A 377 2.36 -5.41 19.66
N TYR A 378 3.10 -4.49 19.04
CA TYR A 378 2.63 -3.57 18.04
C TYR A 378 3.73 -3.28 17.01
N LYS A 379 3.35 -2.76 15.84
CA LYS A 379 4.28 -2.31 14.80
C LYS A 379 4.63 -0.83 14.94
N SER A 380 5.81 -0.42 14.50
CA SER A 380 6.21 0.99 14.51
C SER A 380 5.37 1.86 13.56
N ASN A 381 4.94 1.30 12.42
CA ASN A 381 4.08 1.97 11.45
C ASN A 381 3.21 0.95 10.66
N LEU A 382 2.22 1.47 9.93
CA LEU A 382 1.29 0.70 9.10
C LEU A 382 1.52 0.93 7.60
N SER A 383 2.74 1.30 7.21
CA SER A 383 3.07 1.58 5.81
C SER A 383 3.66 0.34 5.14
N PHE A 384 2.90 -0.26 4.23
CA PHE A 384 3.27 -1.52 3.55
C PHE A 384 3.84 -1.30 2.13
N PHE A 385 4.27 -0.08 1.81
CA PHE A 385 4.78 0.28 0.48
C PHE A 385 6.29 0.04 0.33
N ALA A 386 6.75 -0.16 -0.90
CA ALA A 386 8.17 -0.37 -1.20
C ALA A 386 9.07 0.72 -0.58
N GLY A 387 10.15 0.29 0.07
CA GLY A 387 11.09 1.17 0.76
C GLY A 387 10.76 1.44 2.23
N THR A 388 9.62 0.97 2.75
CA THR A 388 9.29 1.10 4.17
C THR A 388 9.96 0.00 4.99
N THR A 389 10.29 0.31 6.24
CA THR A 389 10.71 -0.68 7.24
C THR A 389 9.74 -0.63 8.41
N VAL A 390 9.24 -1.79 8.79
CA VAL A 390 8.33 -2.01 9.89
C VAL A 390 9.10 -2.68 11.01
N GLU A 391 9.12 -2.07 12.18
CA GLU A 391 9.75 -2.63 13.37
C GLU A 391 8.68 -3.17 14.31
N PHE A 392 8.95 -4.32 14.92
CA PHE A 392 8.06 -4.94 15.89
C PHE A 392 8.49 -4.56 17.31
N ILE A 393 7.53 -4.16 18.13
CA ILE A 393 7.77 -3.71 19.50
C ILE A 393 6.83 -4.46 20.43
N CYS A 394 7.37 -5.08 21.47
CA CYS A 394 6.57 -5.81 22.47
C CYS A 394 6.08 -4.88 23.58
N TYR A 395 4.96 -5.22 24.21
CA TYR A 395 4.52 -4.56 25.43
C TYR A 395 5.46 -4.87 26.61
N GLU A 396 5.35 -4.07 27.68
CA GLU A 396 6.16 -4.23 28.87
C GLU A 396 6.04 -5.65 29.46
N GLY A 397 7.18 -6.26 29.81
CA GLY A 397 7.25 -7.65 30.32
C GLY A 397 7.34 -8.73 29.24
N PHE A 398 7.35 -8.35 27.95
CA PHE A 398 7.51 -9.25 26.82
C PHE A 398 8.80 -8.95 26.03
N VAL A 399 9.38 -9.97 25.40
CA VAL A 399 10.59 -9.91 24.58
C VAL A 399 10.31 -10.47 23.19
N ILE A 400 10.94 -9.86 22.18
CA ILE A 400 10.82 -10.27 20.78
C ILE A 400 11.51 -11.63 20.58
N LYS A 401 10.80 -12.54 19.91
CA LYS A 401 11.35 -13.78 19.35
C LYS A 401 11.19 -13.73 17.84
N GLY A 402 12.28 -13.92 17.11
CA GLY A 402 12.32 -13.85 15.63
C GLY A 402 12.96 -12.56 15.13
N ASP A 403 12.65 -12.17 13.89
CA ASP A 403 13.23 -10.98 13.28
C ASP A 403 12.60 -9.69 13.87
N PRO A 404 13.40 -8.73 14.37
CA PRO A 404 12.86 -7.53 15.04
C PRO A 404 12.25 -6.52 14.08
N SER A 405 12.54 -6.61 12.78
CA SER A 405 12.01 -5.73 11.75
C SER A 405 11.91 -6.42 10.40
N ARG A 406 11.06 -5.87 9.53
CA ARG A 406 10.90 -6.31 8.14
C ARG A 406 10.86 -5.10 7.22
N SER A 407 11.53 -5.20 6.08
CA SER A 407 11.55 -4.15 5.07
C SER A 407 10.82 -4.58 3.81
N CYS A 408 10.04 -3.67 3.22
CA CYS A 408 9.33 -3.92 1.97
C CYS A 408 10.26 -3.65 0.78
N THR A 409 10.56 -4.69 0.01
CA THR A 409 11.46 -4.62 -1.14
C THR A 409 10.79 -3.97 -2.35
N ALA A 410 11.60 -3.47 -3.29
CA ALA A 410 11.10 -2.93 -4.57
C ALA A 410 10.37 -3.98 -5.43
N GLU A 411 10.50 -5.27 -5.13
CA GLU A 411 9.78 -6.36 -5.79
C GLU A 411 8.36 -6.56 -5.25
N GLY A 412 7.95 -5.82 -4.22
CA GLY A 412 6.66 -6.01 -3.56
C GLY A 412 6.62 -7.24 -2.66
N LYS A 413 7.76 -7.61 -2.08
CA LYS A 413 7.86 -8.69 -1.08
C LYS A 413 8.55 -8.20 0.18
N TRP A 414 8.11 -8.69 1.33
CA TRP A 414 8.84 -8.50 2.58
C TRP A 414 10.18 -9.23 2.55
N THR A 415 11.17 -8.70 3.27
CA THR A 415 12.46 -9.36 3.49
C THR A 415 12.26 -10.78 4.02
N LYS A 416 13.08 -11.73 3.54
CA LYS A 416 13.01 -13.13 3.96
C LYS A 416 13.24 -13.28 5.46
N GLU A 417 12.53 -14.22 6.06
CA GLU A 417 12.72 -14.59 7.46
C GLU A 417 14.08 -15.23 7.68
N ILE A 418 14.87 -14.68 8.61
CA ILE A 418 16.17 -15.24 9.01
C ILE A 418 16.01 -15.98 10.34
N HIS A 419 15.36 -15.35 11.32
CA HIS A 419 15.15 -15.90 12.66
C HIS A 419 13.71 -16.42 12.88
N GLY A 420 12.90 -16.48 11.81
CA GLY A 420 11.53 -16.98 11.83
C GLY A 420 10.49 -15.86 12.03
N TYR A 421 9.23 -16.26 12.26
CA TYR A 421 8.14 -15.31 12.49
C TYR A 421 8.31 -14.56 13.82
N THR A 422 7.98 -13.27 13.82
CA THR A 422 8.13 -12.38 14.97
C THR A 422 6.97 -12.53 15.94
N ASP A 423 7.27 -12.92 17.17
CA ASP A 423 6.27 -13.03 18.25
C ASP A 423 6.81 -12.46 19.56
N CYS A 424 5.91 -12.01 20.44
CA CYS A 424 6.30 -11.47 21.74
C CYS A 424 6.02 -12.49 22.85
N ILE A 425 7.08 -12.99 23.47
CA ILE A 425 7.02 -13.98 24.55
C ILE A 425 7.26 -13.33 25.90
N ARG A 426 6.72 -13.91 26.97
CA ARG A 426 6.93 -13.37 28.32
C ARG A 426 8.40 -13.51 28.73
N PHE A 427 8.95 -12.48 29.38
CA PHE A 427 10.35 -12.49 29.84
C PHE A 427 10.68 -13.68 30.75
N GLU A 428 9.74 -14.09 31.62
CA GLU A 428 9.90 -15.24 32.52
C GLU A 428 10.07 -16.57 31.76
N GLU A 429 9.37 -16.73 30.64
CA GLU A 429 9.48 -17.94 29.81
C GLU A 429 10.86 -18.01 29.14
N GLU A 430 11.40 -16.86 28.73
CA GLU A 430 12.74 -16.78 28.14
C GLU A 430 13.83 -17.11 29.17
N ILE A 431 13.70 -16.61 30.41
CA ILE A 431 14.61 -16.98 31.51
C ILE A 431 14.50 -18.48 31.81
N ALA A 432 13.29 -19.03 31.89
CA ALA A 432 13.09 -20.46 32.17
C ALA A 432 13.71 -21.35 31.09
N ARG A 433 13.62 -20.95 29.81
CA ARG A 433 14.24 -21.68 28.70
C ARG A 433 15.76 -21.59 28.73
N THR A 434 16.31 -20.38 28.87
CA THR A 434 17.77 -20.18 28.88
C THR A 434 18.43 -20.84 30.09
N THR A 435 17.81 -20.75 31.27
CA THR A 435 18.26 -21.47 32.47
C THR A 435 18.13 -22.98 32.31
N GLY A 436 17.03 -23.48 31.75
CA GLY A 436 16.83 -24.90 31.48
C GLY A 436 17.87 -25.49 30.53
N ILE A 437 18.17 -24.80 29.42
CA ILE A 437 19.21 -25.22 28.46
C ILE A 437 20.59 -25.18 29.12
N SER A 438 20.91 -24.11 29.87
CA SER A 438 22.20 -23.97 30.55
C SER A 438 22.41 -25.03 31.63
N LEU A 439 21.36 -25.33 32.42
CA LEU A 439 21.36 -26.42 33.40
C LEU A 439 21.51 -27.78 32.74
N ALA A 440 20.84 -28.02 31.61
CA ALA A 440 20.98 -29.27 30.87
C ALA A 440 22.41 -29.46 30.33
N ILE A 441 23.02 -28.43 29.75
CA ILE A 441 24.42 -28.47 29.30
C ILE A 441 25.35 -28.72 30.50
N PHE A 442 25.13 -28.03 31.61
CA PHE A 442 25.94 -28.22 32.81
C PHE A 442 25.83 -29.66 33.37
N LEU A 443 24.61 -30.18 33.50
CA LEU A 443 24.34 -31.50 34.07
C LEU A 443 24.73 -32.66 33.15
N PHE A 444 24.51 -32.55 31.85
CA PHE A 444 24.71 -33.66 30.91
C PHE A 444 26.04 -33.61 30.17
N ILE A 445 26.72 -32.47 30.10
CA ILE A 445 28.01 -32.35 29.41
C ILE A 445 29.12 -32.07 30.42
N ILE A 446 28.98 -31.01 31.23
CA ILE A 446 30.08 -30.54 32.09
C ILE A 446 30.30 -31.48 33.28
N VAL A 447 29.24 -31.91 33.98
CA VAL A 447 29.36 -32.83 35.11
C VAL A 447 29.99 -34.17 34.70
N PRO A 448 29.55 -34.86 33.63
CA PRO A 448 30.19 -36.11 33.19
C PRO A 448 31.65 -35.90 32.77
N LEU A 449 31.97 -34.83 32.05
CA LEU A 449 33.35 -34.53 31.66
C LEU A 449 34.24 -34.25 32.88
N SER A 450 33.73 -33.54 33.89
CA SER A 450 34.47 -33.30 35.14
C SER A 450 34.68 -34.60 35.93
N LEU A 451 33.68 -35.49 35.98
CA LEU A 451 33.80 -36.80 36.62
C LEU A 451 34.82 -37.68 35.90
N ILE A 452 34.80 -37.70 34.56
CA ILE A 452 35.80 -38.41 33.75
C ILE A 452 37.20 -37.84 34.02
N SER A 453 37.35 -36.52 34.05
CA SER A 453 38.63 -35.85 34.38
C SER A 453 39.14 -36.22 35.78
N ILE A 454 38.26 -36.25 36.78
CA ILE A 454 38.60 -36.68 38.15
C ILE A 454 38.99 -38.16 38.19
N ILE A 455 38.32 -39.03 37.42
CA ILE A 455 38.68 -40.45 37.32
C ILE A 455 40.06 -40.60 36.69
N ILE A 456 40.35 -39.86 35.60
CA ILE A 456 41.66 -39.85 34.95
C ILE A 456 42.74 -39.36 35.93
N LEU A 457 42.49 -38.26 36.66
CA LEU A 457 43.41 -37.74 37.68
C LEU A 457 43.65 -38.76 38.80
N LYS A 458 42.59 -39.42 39.32
CA LYS A 458 42.73 -40.46 40.34
C LYS A 458 43.50 -41.67 39.83
N GLN A 459 43.24 -42.11 38.60
CA GLN A 459 44.01 -43.18 37.96
C GLN A 459 45.47 -42.78 37.84
N HIS A 460 45.77 -41.57 37.36
CA HIS A 460 47.13 -41.06 37.26
C HIS A 460 47.83 -41.00 38.63
N PHE A 461 47.17 -40.51 39.68
CA PHE A 461 47.75 -40.51 41.03
C PHE A 461 47.92 -41.91 41.60
N LYS A 462 47.02 -42.84 41.30
CA LYS A 462 47.17 -44.25 41.68
C LYS A 462 48.38 -44.87 41.00
N THR A 463 48.56 -44.67 39.70
CA THR A 463 49.72 -45.17 38.94
C THR A 463 51.02 -44.55 39.44
N LEU A 464 51.02 -43.28 39.85
CA LEU A 464 52.18 -42.66 40.50
C LEU A 464 52.50 -43.30 41.85
N ARG A 465 51.48 -43.59 42.67
CA ARG A 465 51.65 -44.22 43.97
C ARG A 465 52.14 -45.66 43.86
N GLU A 466 51.57 -46.44 42.94
CA GLU A 466 52.03 -47.80 42.61
C GLU A 466 53.49 -47.79 42.12
N LYS A 467 53.88 -46.82 41.28
CA LYS A 467 55.30 -46.64 40.89
C LYS A 467 56.22 -46.33 42.07
N GLN A 468 55.73 -45.58 43.05
CA GLN A 468 56.50 -45.17 44.22
C GLN A 468 56.70 -46.35 45.18
N GLU A 469 55.66 -47.16 45.41
CA GLU A 469 55.74 -48.41 46.17
C GLU A 469 56.68 -49.41 45.50
N THR A 470 56.62 -49.58 44.17
CA THR A 470 57.57 -50.46 43.46
C THR A 470 59.03 -50.00 43.57
N LEU A 471 59.27 -48.68 43.63
CA LEU A 471 60.60 -48.10 43.80
C LEU A 471 61.14 -48.30 45.23
N GLU A 472 60.26 -48.25 46.23
CA GLU A 472 60.63 -48.55 47.62
C GLU A 472 60.88 -50.05 47.83
N ASP A 473 60.08 -50.92 47.22
CA ASP A 473 60.29 -52.37 47.26
C ASP A 473 61.58 -52.78 46.54
N GLU A 474 61.92 -52.15 45.41
CA GLU A 474 63.17 -52.37 44.68
C GLU A 474 64.39 -51.94 45.52
N LYS A 475 64.30 -50.79 46.22
CA LYS A 475 65.35 -50.37 47.18
C LYS A 475 65.52 -51.36 48.32
N ARG A 476 64.41 -51.86 48.88
CA ARG A 476 64.44 -52.82 49.99
C ARG A 476 65.02 -54.17 49.58
N TRP A 477 64.74 -54.61 48.34
CA TRP A 477 65.37 -55.80 47.77
C TRP A 477 66.88 -55.62 47.58
N ASN A 478 67.32 -54.46 47.09
CA ASN A 478 68.74 -54.17 46.93
C ASN A 478 69.50 -54.13 48.27
N GLU A 479 68.88 -53.62 49.35
CA GLU A 479 69.47 -53.67 50.69
C GLU A 479 69.59 -55.09 51.26
N ILE A 480 68.57 -55.93 51.05
CA ILE A 480 68.60 -57.34 51.47
C ILE A 480 69.69 -58.11 50.72
N GLU A 481 69.86 -57.85 49.42
CA GLU A 481 70.91 -58.48 48.62
C GLU A 481 72.31 -58.05 49.08
N LEU A 482 72.49 -56.77 49.45
CA LEU A 482 73.74 -56.29 50.05
C LEU A 482 74.07 -56.98 51.38
N MET A 483 73.06 -57.21 52.23
CA MET A 483 73.26 -57.94 53.49
C MET A 483 73.60 -59.42 53.27
N ARG A 484 73.04 -60.07 52.24
CA ARG A 484 73.43 -61.44 51.86
C ARG A 484 74.89 -61.54 51.44
N ILE A 485 75.38 -60.56 50.67
CA ILE A 485 76.78 -60.50 50.24
C ILE A 485 77.71 -60.32 51.45
N GLN A 486 77.38 -59.42 52.39
CA GLN A 486 78.15 -59.26 53.64
C GLN A 486 78.16 -60.51 54.52
N GLN A 487 77.05 -61.26 54.57
CA GLN A 487 76.98 -62.49 55.34
C GLN A 487 77.83 -63.61 54.71
N GLN A 488 77.94 -63.66 53.38
CA GLN A 488 78.87 -64.58 52.70
C GLN A 488 80.34 -64.22 52.99
N GLU A 489 80.71 -62.93 53.01
CA GLU A 489 82.07 -62.49 53.37
C GLU A 489 82.44 -62.82 54.83
N LEU A 490 81.49 -62.72 55.77
CA LEU A 490 81.70 -63.09 57.19
C LEU A 490 81.85 -64.60 57.42
N ILE A 491 81.18 -65.43 56.61
CA ILE A 491 81.30 -66.90 56.69
C ILE A 491 82.66 -67.35 56.11
N GLU A 492 83.18 -66.68 55.08
CA GLU A 492 84.53 -66.92 54.58
C GLU A 492 85.62 -66.45 55.56
N ALA A 493 85.36 -65.38 56.33
CA ALA A 493 86.27 -64.91 57.39
C ALA A 493 86.31 -65.84 58.63
N ALA A 494 85.21 -66.52 58.96
CA ALA A 494 85.10 -67.41 60.12
C ALA A 494 85.77 -68.80 59.95
N GLN A 495 86.25 -69.14 58.76
CA GLN A 495 87.00 -70.38 58.50
C GLN A 495 88.52 -70.26 58.65
N ASN A 496 89.08 -69.04 58.83
CA ASN A 496 90.53 -68.82 58.76
C ASN A 496 91.26 -68.48 60.07
N GLU A 497 90.59 -68.25 61.20
CA GLU A 497 91.27 -67.93 62.46
C GLU A 497 90.74 -68.74 63.64
N GLY A 498 90.84 -70.07 63.52
CA GLY A 498 90.95 -70.94 64.68
C GLY A 498 92.42 -71.10 65.05
N ILE A 499 92.87 -70.50 66.16
CA ILE A 499 93.91 -71.00 67.09
C ILE A 499 94.02 -70.03 68.29
N ARG A 500 93.88 -70.61 69.50
CA ARG A 500 94.32 -70.16 70.85
C ARG A 500 93.26 -69.58 71.83
N ASN A 501 92.67 -70.51 72.61
CA ASN A 501 92.49 -70.57 74.08
C ASN A 501 92.74 -69.29 74.91
N GLU A 502 92.08 -68.98 76.04
CA GLU A 502 91.14 -69.65 76.95
C GLU A 502 90.77 -68.62 78.06
N LEU A 503 89.80 -68.99 78.91
CA LEU A 503 89.47 -68.49 80.26
C LEU A 503 88.45 -67.34 80.38
N ILE A 504 87.42 -67.36 81.23
CA ILE A 504 86.65 -68.34 82.02
C ILE A 504 85.57 -67.49 82.78
N ASP A 505 84.34 -68.03 82.94
CA ASP A 505 83.30 -67.73 83.96
C ASP A 505 82.70 -66.29 84.07
N LYS A 506 81.40 -66.06 84.35
CA LYS A 506 80.38 -66.86 85.07
C LYS A 506 78.96 -66.27 84.94
N ASN A 507 77.97 -67.16 85.16
CA ASN A 507 76.59 -66.99 85.65
C ASN A 507 75.54 -66.42 84.66
N TYR A 508 74.60 -67.24 84.14
CA TYR A 508 73.35 -67.74 84.78
C TYR A 508 72.48 -66.64 85.39
N GLU A 509 71.39 -66.27 84.70
CA GLU A 509 70.03 -66.57 85.17
C GLU A 509 68.98 -66.41 84.06
N ILE A 510 68.07 -67.37 84.07
CA ILE A 510 66.87 -67.53 83.25
C ILE A 510 65.79 -66.62 83.83
N ASN A 511 65.00 -65.94 83.00
CA ASN A 511 63.56 -65.94 83.24
C ASN A 511 62.74 -65.78 81.97
N ASP A 512 61.72 -66.61 81.97
CA ASP A 512 60.80 -67.02 80.93
C ASP A 512 59.57 -66.10 80.87
N ASP A 513 58.81 -66.23 79.79
CA ASP A 513 57.35 -66.04 79.72
C ASP A 513 56.73 -64.64 79.98
N GLU A 514 55.57 -64.26 79.44
CA GLU A 514 54.76 -64.63 78.28
C GLU A 514 53.60 -63.60 78.28
N LYS A 515 52.88 -63.51 77.16
CA LYS A 515 51.44 -63.17 77.06
C LYS A 515 50.93 -61.73 77.25
N LYS A 516 50.61 -61.13 76.09
CA LYS A 516 49.23 -60.93 75.56
C LYS A 516 48.08 -60.84 76.59
N LYS A 517 47.32 -59.73 76.54
CA LYS A 517 45.91 -59.62 76.03
C LYS A 517 45.42 -58.17 76.29
N ARG A 518 44.92 -57.42 75.29
CA ARG A 518 43.67 -57.48 74.49
C ARG A 518 42.55 -56.62 75.13
N LEU A 519 41.77 -55.94 74.26
CA LEU A 519 40.40 -55.38 74.44
C LEU A 519 40.35 -53.90 74.92
N ILE A 520 39.51 -52.96 74.44
CA ILE A 520 38.28 -52.98 73.62
C ILE A 520 38.04 -51.56 73.02
N GLU A 521 37.53 -51.56 71.79
CA GLU A 521 36.49 -50.70 71.16
C GLU A 521 36.32 -49.20 71.54
N THR A 522 36.36 -48.37 70.49
CA THR A 522 35.44 -47.29 70.04
C THR A 522 34.03 -47.22 70.67
N PRO A 523 33.16 -46.19 70.42
CA PRO A 523 33.29 -45.01 69.52
C PRO A 523 32.77 -43.66 70.10
N LEU A 524 33.11 -42.55 69.44
CA LEU A 524 32.15 -41.66 68.74
C LEU A 524 32.89 -40.73 67.78
#